data_AF-A0A4Y3KU88-F1
#
_entry.id   AF-A0A4Y3KU88-F1
#
_cell.length_a   1.000
_cell.length_b   1.000
_cell.length_c   1.000
_cell.angle_alpha   90.00
_cell.angle_beta   90.00
_cell.angle_gamma   90.00
#
_symmetry.space_group_name_H-M   'P 1'
#
loop_
_entity.id
_entity.type
_entity.pdbx_description
1 polymer ?
#
loop_
_entity_poly.entity_id
_entity_poly.type
_entity_poly.pdbx_seq_one_letter_code
_entity_poly.pdbx_strand_id
1 'polypeptide(L)'
;MTGSDGSPQGGNSVNKRGSVMSVSVAACAAAVLVTGVAAPASAYSTGRTSQLGVAECAYDINERGVIVLKTQLYRNGRSEPLPGGLTTGSLVNNRGHVVGAVDGQTALWNGTETVLITPVAPEDAWAFVTAINERGDVVGTSSGLDGTSRAFLRTREGVVTVLSAPGVKAGANGLNDRGQVVGYVFEDGVQVAVRWNKDGSMTRLAPLAAGAGALADDINDNGQVVGYSYDASGNGRMHAVRWTRADRVESLDPVGTTIAGAVDVNRYGRVVGSLALDGSSQQPFVRDSAGPTRVVPLSQPGNVEVLTAVNDYGTAVGCSYGDLDEESALVWRS
;
A
#
# COMPACT_ATOMS: atom_id res chain seq x y z
N MET A 1 -35.57 -14.99 -21.18
CA MET A 1 -34.66 -14.05 -21.86
C MET A 1 -34.13 -13.09 -20.80
N THR A 2 -32.79 -13.11 -20.64
CA THR A 2 -31.89 -12.14 -19.98
C THR A 2 -32.26 -11.73 -18.53
N GLY A 3 -31.53 -12.08 -17.46
CA GLY A 3 -30.11 -12.35 -17.29
C GLY A 3 -29.40 -11.06 -16.90
N SER A 4 -29.24 -10.79 -15.59
CA SER A 4 -28.48 -9.65 -15.05
C SER A 4 -27.41 -10.17 -14.09
N ASP A 5 -26.25 -10.51 -14.64
CA ASP A 5 -24.98 -10.61 -13.91
C ASP A 5 -24.26 -9.28 -14.06
N GLY A 6 -23.84 -8.71 -12.94
CA GLY A 6 -23.17 -7.41 -12.88
C GLY A 6 -22.55 -7.15 -11.52
N SER A 7 -21.75 -8.10 -11.02
CA SER A 7 -20.86 -7.86 -9.88
C SER A 7 -19.52 -7.34 -10.41
N PRO A 8 -19.00 -6.19 -9.93
CA PRO A 8 -17.67 -5.75 -10.32
C PRO A 8 -16.65 -6.71 -9.70
N GLN A 9 -15.92 -7.43 -10.55
CA GLN A 9 -14.78 -8.25 -10.13
C GLN A 9 -13.65 -7.32 -9.65
N GLY A 10 -13.57 -7.08 -8.35
CA GLY A 10 -12.39 -6.55 -7.68
C GLY A 10 -11.32 -7.63 -7.57
N GLY A 11 -10.68 -7.97 -8.70
CA GLY A 11 -9.44 -8.73 -8.70
C GLY A 11 -8.26 -7.80 -8.42
N ASN A 12 -7.31 -8.24 -7.59
CA ASN A 12 -6.02 -7.56 -7.47
C ASN A 12 -5.43 -7.37 -8.88
N SER A 13 -5.33 -6.12 -9.35
CA SER A 13 -4.72 -5.82 -10.63
C SER A 13 -3.20 -6.00 -10.51
N VAL A 14 -2.74 -7.21 -10.81
CA VAL A 14 -1.36 -7.43 -11.23
C VAL A 14 -1.21 -6.68 -12.55
N ASN A 15 -0.50 -5.55 -12.58
CA ASN A 15 -0.14 -4.94 -13.85
C ASN A 15 0.62 -5.99 -14.67
N LYS A 16 0.49 -5.99 -16.01
CA LYS A 16 1.07 -6.98 -16.95
C LYS A 16 2.60 -7.18 -16.86
N ARG A 17 3.27 -6.54 -15.90
CA ARG A 17 4.73 -6.50 -15.69
C ARG A 17 5.18 -6.99 -14.30
N GLY A 18 4.32 -7.67 -13.53
CA GLY A 18 4.72 -8.41 -12.31
C GLY A 18 5.13 -7.56 -11.10
N SER A 19 4.79 -6.25 -11.07
CA SER A 19 4.99 -5.42 -9.88
C SER A 19 3.76 -5.52 -8.96
N VAL A 20 3.96 -5.89 -7.70
CA VAL A 20 2.93 -5.83 -6.64
C VAL A 20 2.81 -4.38 -6.21
N MET A 21 1.93 -3.62 -6.85
CA MET A 21 1.37 -2.41 -6.22
C MET A 21 0.32 -2.88 -5.21
N SER A 22 0.26 -2.25 -4.04
CA SER A 22 -0.96 -2.31 -3.24
C SER A 22 -2.13 -1.85 -4.11
N VAL A 23 -3.30 -2.48 -3.96
CA VAL A 23 -4.52 -2.17 -4.73
C VAL A 23 -4.83 -0.67 -4.71
N SER A 24 -4.41 0.01 -3.64
CA SER A 24 -4.54 1.45 -3.39
C SER A 24 -3.77 2.34 -4.37
N VAL A 25 -2.70 1.85 -5.02
CA VAL A 25 -2.01 2.62 -6.09
C VAL A 25 -2.72 2.44 -7.44
N ALA A 26 -3.40 1.30 -7.67
CA ALA A 26 -4.03 0.98 -8.95
C ALA A 26 -5.50 1.45 -9.08
N ALA A 27 -6.16 1.86 -8.00
CA ALA A 27 -7.61 2.06 -7.96
C ALA A 27 -8.10 3.51 -8.21
N CYS A 28 -7.25 4.46 -8.62
CA CYS A 28 -7.64 5.87 -8.80
C CYS A 28 -7.36 6.41 -10.22
N ALA A 29 -7.77 5.70 -11.28
CA ALA A 29 -7.63 6.21 -12.65
C ALA A 29 -8.98 6.69 -13.22
N ALA A 30 -9.32 7.96 -13.02
CA ALA A 30 -10.29 8.66 -13.86
C ALA A 30 -9.85 10.12 -14.05
N ALA A 31 -9.37 10.44 -15.26
CA ALA A 31 -9.06 11.81 -15.65
C ALA A 31 -10.34 12.56 -16.04
N VAL A 32 -10.63 13.65 -15.34
CA VAL A 32 -11.49 14.73 -15.87
C VAL A 32 -10.71 16.03 -15.71
N LEU A 33 -10.30 16.61 -16.83
CA LEU A 33 -9.94 18.03 -16.88
C LEU A 33 -11.24 18.85 -16.88
N VAL A 34 -11.32 19.89 -16.03
CA VAL A 34 -11.79 21.25 -16.39
C VAL A 34 -11.86 22.17 -15.15
N THR A 35 -11.37 23.40 -15.35
CA THR A 35 -11.44 24.65 -14.56
C THR A 35 -12.14 24.61 -13.19
N GLY A 36 -11.36 24.44 -12.12
CA GLY A 36 -11.76 24.72 -10.74
C GLY A 36 -10.98 25.91 -10.15
N VAL A 37 -11.62 26.64 -9.24
CA VAL A 37 -10.97 27.69 -8.42
C VAL A 37 -9.79 27.06 -7.68
N ALA A 38 -8.61 27.68 -7.76
CA ALA A 38 -7.41 27.17 -7.09
C ALA A 38 -7.69 26.93 -5.61
N ALA A 39 -7.40 25.71 -5.12
CA ALA A 39 -7.51 25.38 -3.70
C ALA A 39 -6.69 26.38 -2.86
N PRO A 40 -7.15 26.74 -1.64
CA PRO A 40 -6.42 27.68 -0.79
C PRO A 40 -5.02 27.15 -0.47
N ALA A 41 -4.02 28.03 -0.33
CA ALA A 41 -2.63 27.65 -0.08
C ALA A 41 -2.45 26.74 1.15
N SER A 42 -3.34 26.83 2.15
CA SER A 42 -3.36 25.96 3.33
C SER A 42 -3.72 24.49 3.05
N ALA A 43 -4.30 24.20 1.88
CA ALA A 43 -4.58 22.84 1.42
C ALA A 43 -3.32 22.12 0.94
N TYR A 44 -2.23 22.85 0.69
CA TYR A 44 -0.97 22.28 0.17
C TYR A 44 0.07 22.07 1.27
N SER A 45 0.89 21.04 1.11
CA SER A 45 2.03 20.77 1.97
C SER A 45 3.13 21.82 1.72
N THR A 46 3.87 22.21 2.76
CA THR A 46 5.04 23.08 2.63
C THR A 46 6.31 22.35 2.18
N GLY A 47 6.27 21.02 2.13
CA GLY A 47 7.40 20.19 1.74
C GLY A 47 7.71 20.29 0.26
N ARG A 48 8.92 19.85 -0.12
CA ARG A 48 9.41 19.89 -1.49
C ARG A 48 9.42 18.51 -2.12
N THR A 49 8.79 18.43 -3.29
CA THR A 49 8.85 17.27 -4.18
C THR A 49 10.02 17.41 -5.15
N SER A 50 10.73 16.31 -5.42
CA SER A 50 11.78 16.24 -6.44
C SER A 50 11.86 14.85 -7.05
N GLN A 51 12.16 14.77 -8.34
CA GLN A 51 12.47 13.51 -9.01
C GLN A 51 13.88 13.02 -8.64
N LEU A 52 14.05 11.71 -8.52
CA LEU A 52 15.37 11.08 -8.27
C LEU A 52 16.22 10.92 -9.52
N GLY A 53 15.65 11.18 -10.70
CA GLY A 53 16.33 10.98 -12.00
C GLY A 53 16.44 9.52 -12.41
N VAL A 54 15.50 8.68 -11.95
CA VAL A 54 15.45 7.25 -12.24
C VAL A 54 14.10 6.93 -12.90
N ALA A 55 14.13 6.28 -14.05
CA ALA A 55 12.95 5.87 -14.83
C ALA A 55 12.29 4.59 -14.28
N GLU A 56 12.03 4.58 -12.97
CA GLU A 56 11.34 3.52 -12.24
C GLU A 56 10.56 4.15 -11.08
N CYS A 57 9.51 3.49 -10.60
CA CYS A 57 8.90 3.85 -9.33
C CYS A 57 9.82 3.60 -8.12
N ALA A 58 9.75 4.47 -7.11
CA ALA A 58 10.20 4.14 -5.77
C ALA A 58 9.05 3.47 -5.02
N TYR A 59 9.25 2.23 -4.55
CA TYR A 59 8.20 1.46 -3.91
C TYR A 59 8.19 1.63 -2.39
N ASP A 60 9.36 1.58 -1.78
CA ASP A 60 9.50 1.61 -0.31
C ASP A 60 10.82 2.31 0.10
N ILE A 61 10.87 2.83 1.33
CA ILE A 61 12.01 3.55 1.91
C ILE A 61 12.20 3.18 3.38
N ASN A 62 13.43 2.85 3.77
CA ASN A 62 13.75 2.62 5.17
C ASN A 62 14.32 3.88 5.88
N GLU A 63 14.56 3.77 7.18
CA GLU A 63 15.14 4.82 8.03
C GLU A 63 16.62 5.10 7.75
N ARG A 64 17.26 4.28 6.92
CA ARG A 64 18.63 4.55 6.44
C ARG A 64 18.63 5.34 5.13
N GLY A 65 17.46 5.73 4.63
CA GLY A 65 17.28 6.42 3.36
C GLY A 65 17.60 5.53 2.16
N VAL A 66 17.54 4.20 2.33
CA VAL A 66 17.62 3.25 1.22
C VAL A 66 16.22 3.15 0.63
N ILE A 67 16.13 3.44 -0.66
CA ILE A 67 14.89 3.35 -1.43
C ILE A 67 14.97 2.09 -2.28
N VAL A 68 13.94 1.26 -2.27
CA VAL A 68 13.82 0.13 -3.18
C VAL A 68 12.99 0.55 -4.40
N LEU A 69 13.56 0.33 -5.58
CA LEU A 69 12.91 0.49 -6.87
C LEU A 69 12.72 -0.87 -7.52
N LYS A 70 12.22 -0.88 -8.75
CA LYS A 70 11.92 -2.12 -9.46
C LYS A 70 13.15 -2.98 -9.67
N THR A 71 14.25 -2.42 -10.18
CA THR A 71 15.43 -3.23 -10.55
C THR A 71 16.68 -2.93 -9.73
N GLN A 72 16.59 -1.97 -8.80
CA GLN A 72 17.74 -1.44 -8.08
C GLN A 72 17.34 -0.86 -6.72
N LEU A 73 18.35 -0.70 -5.86
CA LEU A 73 18.27 0.16 -4.69
C LEU A 73 18.78 1.55 -5.07
N TYR A 74 18.30 2.59 -4.39
CA TYR A 74 18.82 3.94 -4.50
C TYR A 74 19.21 4.47 -3.12
N ARG A 75 20.44 4.94 -3.00
CA ARG A 75 20.97 5.50 -1.76
C ARG A 75 22.03 6.55 -2.05
N ASN A 76 22.03 7.65 -1.29
CA ASN A 76 23.06 8.70 -1.38
C ASN A 76 23.27 9.24 -2.81
N GLY A 77 22.19 9.35 -3.59
CA GLY A 77 22.26 9.87 -4.96
C GLY A 77 22.75 8.87 -6.00
N ARG A 78 22.85 7.57 -5.66
CA ARG A 78 23.37 6.52 -6.55
C ARG A 78 22.43 5.32 -6.57
N SER A 79 22.33 4.70 -7.74
CA SER A 79 21.70 3.39 -7.90
C SER A 79 22.69 2.27 -7.64
N GLU A 80 22.22 1.23 -6.95
CA GLU A 80 22.96 0.02 -6.61
C GLU A 80 22.14 -1.21 -7.03
N PRO A 81 22.78 -2.30 -7.48
CA PRO A 81 22.04 -3.50 -7.86
C PRO A 81 21.28 -4.10 -6.67
N LEU A 82 20.14 -4.75 -6.94
CA LEU A 82 19.43 -5.50 -5.91
C LEU A 82 20.32 -6.63 -5.34
N PRO A 83 20.25 -6.90 -4.03
CA PRO A 83 21.07 -7.92 -3.40
C PRO A 83 20.54 -9.33 -3.68
N GLY A 84 21.38 -10.33 -3.44
CA GLY A 84 20.93 -11.73 -3.38
C GLY A 84 20.43 -12.34 -4.68
N GLY A 85 20.70 -11.71 -5.84
CA GLY A 85 20.19 -12.18 -7.12
C GLY A 85 18.70 -11.88 -7.35
N LEU A 86 18.09 -11.00 -6.53
CA LEU A 86 16.76 -10.48 -6.80
C LEU A 86 16.73 -9.80 -8.17
N THR A 87 15.76 -10.15 -9.00
CA THR A 87 15.52 -9.57 -10.32
C THR A 87 14.53 -8.40 -10.25
N THR A 88 13.69 -8.37 -9.20
CA THR A 88 12.87 -7.19 -8.86
C THR A 88 12.87 -6.94 -7.36
N GLY A 89 12.61 -5.69 -6.95
CA GLY A 89 12.49 -5.27 -5.54
C GLY A 89 11.15 -4.60 -5.26
N SER A 90 10.66 -4.71 -4.03
CA SER A 90 9.39 -4.10 -3.59
C SER A 90 9.39 -3.53 -2.18
N LEU A 91 10.08 -4.17 -1.21
CA LEU A 91 10.07 -3.74 0.20
C LEU A 91 11.47 -3.78 0.79
N VAL A 92 11.73 -2.91 1.76
CA VAL A 92 13.01 -2.83 2.47
C VAL A 92 12.82 -2.46 3.94
N ASN A 93 13.42 -3.23 4.85
CA ASN A 93 13.43 -2.89 6.29
C ASN A 93 14.75 -2.21 6.71
N ASN A 94 14.85 -1.80 7.98
CA ASN A 94 16.05 -1.15 8.51
C ASN A 94 17.21 -2.11 8.74
N ARG A 95 16.99 -3.43 8.74
CA ARG A 95 18.07 -4.42 8.72
C ARG A 95 18.72 -4.55 7.34
N GLY A 96 18.11 -3.99 6.28
CA GLY A 96 18.56 -4.15 4.91
C GLY A 96 18.10 -5.46 4.28
N HIS A 97 17.09 -6.11 4.87
CA HIS A 97 16.36 -7.16 4.19
C HIS A 97 15.56 -6.54 3.05
N VAL A 98 15.51 -7.22 1.91
CA VAL A 98 14.80 -6.76 0.72
C VAL A 98 13.86 -7.85 0.25
N VAL A 99 12.59 -7.51 0.09
CA VAL A 99 11.60 -8.39 -0.56
C VAL A 99 11.53 -8.02 -2.04
N GLY A 100 11.34 -9.03 -2.88
CA GLY A 100 11.20 -8.85 -4.31
C GLY A 100 10.88 -10.18 -4.99
N ALA A 101 11.47 -10.40 -6.17
CA ALA A 101 11.37 -11.68 -6.86
C ALA A 101 12.71 -12.13 -7.45
N VAL A 102 12.86 -13.44 -7.64
CA VAL A 102 13.88 -14.08 -8.47
C VAL A 102 13.16 -14.79 -9.60
N ASP A 103 13.40 -14.38 -10.85
CA ASP A 103 12.79 -14.96 -12.05
C ASP A 103 11.24 -15.05 -11.97
N GLY A 104 10.62 -14.04 -11.35
CA GLY A 104 9.18 -13.94 -11.18
C GLY A 104 8.61 -14.65 -9.93
N GLN A 105 9.42 -15.42 -9.20
CA GLN A 105 9.02 -16.02 -7.94
C GLN A 105 9.36 -15.10 -6.75
N THR A 106 8.39 -14.84 -5.87
CA THR A 106 8.62 -13.99 -4.69
C THR A 106 9.74 -14.52 -3.81
N ALA A 107 10.61 -13.62 -3.38
CA ALA A 107 11.79 -13.94 -2.61
C ALA A 107 12.12 -12.85 -1.57
N LEU A 108 12.82 -13.26 -0.52
CA LEU A 108 13.33 -12.42 0.55
C LEU A 108 14.85 -12.56 0.62
N TRP A 109 15.58 -11.47 0.38
CA TRP A 109 16.98 -11.36 0.79
C TRP A 109 17.04 -11.03 2.28
N ASN A 110 17.60 -11.93 3.10
CA ASN A 110 17.68 -11.76 4.56
C ASN A 110 19.02 -11.16 5.05
N GLY A 111 19.81 -10.60 4.15
CA GLY A 111 21.16 -10.10 4.45
C GLY A 111 22.28 -11.13 4.29
N THR A 112 21.95 -12.43 4.22
CA THR A 112 22.91 -13.52 4.05
C THR A 112 22.58 -14.40 2.85
N GLU A 113 21.30 -14.73 2.67
CA GLU A 113 20.80 -15.58 1.61
C GLU A 113 19.45 -15.09 1.07
N THR A 114 19.10 -15.57 -0.11
CA THR A 114 17.79 -15.35 -0.73
C THR A 114 16.90 -16.55 -0.46
N VAL A 115 15.78 -16.29 0.20
CA VAL A 115 14.77 -17.29 0.55
C VAL A 115 13.58 -17.14 -0.39
N LEU A 116 13.28 -18.18 -1.18
CA LEU A 116 12.08 -18.22 -2.00
C LEU A 116 10.84 -18.37 -1.10
N ILE A 117 9.81 -17.59 -1.38
CA ILE A 117 8.52 -17.67 -0.71
C ILE A 117 7.58 -18.48 -1.61
N THR A 118 7.16 -19.64 -1.12
CA THR A 118 6.30 -20.58 -1.85
C THR A 118 4.85 -20.46 -1.42
N PRO A 119 3.90 -20.93 -2.24
CA PRO A 119 2.50 -21.06 -1.84
C PRO A 119 2.33 -21.83 -0.52
N VAL A 120 1.33 -21.44 0.28
CA VAL A 120 1.11 -21.98 1.65
C VAL A 120 0.16 -23.19 1.68
N ALA A 121 -0.50 -23.48 0.56
CA ALA A 121 -1.38 -24.63 0.39
C ALA A 121 -1.11 -25.31 -0.97
N PRO A 122 -1.34 -26.64 -1.10
CA PRO A 122 -1.08 -27.38 -2.34
C PRO A 122 -1.84 -26.88 -3.58
N GLU A 123 -3.03 -26.31 -3.38
CA GLU A 123 -3.88 -25.75 -4.43
C GLU A 123 -3.52 -24.31 -4.82
N ASP A 124 -2.67 -23.64 -4.03
CA ASP A 124 -2.23 -22.29 -4.33
C ASP A 124 -1.14 -22.33 -5.41
N ALA A 125 -1.27 -21.45 -6.40
CA ALA A 125 -0.38 -21.39 -7.55
C ALA A 125 0.77 -20.39 -7.36
N TRP A 126 0.57 -19.36 -6.54
CA TRP A 126 1.56 -18.31 -6.30
C TRP A 126 1.39 -17.69 -4.92
N ALA A 127 2.46 -17.10 -4.39
CA ALA A 127 2.43 -16.29 -3.19
C ALA A 127 3.21 -15.01 -3.41
N PHE A 128 2.78 -13.93 -2.75
CA PHE A 128 3.45 -12.65 -2.75
C PHE A 128 3.51 -12.09 -1.34
N VAL A 129 4.54 -11.30 -1.07
CA VAL A 129 4.77 -10.64 0.22
C VAL A 129 4.43 -9.16 0.07
N THR A 130 3.67 -8.63 1.02
CA THR A 130 3.19 -7.24 1.02
C THR A 130 3.80 -6.39 2.12
N ALA A 131 4.27 -7.01 3.22
CA ALA A 131 4.97 -6.31 4.28
C ALA A 131 6.06 -7.17 4.93
N ILE A 132 7.10 -6.50 5.41
CA ILE A 132 8.21 -7.06 6.17
C ILE A 132 8.44 -6.18 7.39
N ASN A 133 8.61 -6.79 8.56
CA ASN A 133 8.95 -6.05 9.77
C ASN A 133 10.45 -6.08 10.05
N GLU A 134 10.87 -5.42 11.13
CA GLU A 134 12.29 -5.33 11.45
C GLU A 134 12.87 -6.67 11.82
N ARG A 135 12.11 -7.57 12.46
CA ARG A 135 12.60 -8.92 12.76
C ARG A 135 12.87 -9.77 11.51
N GLY A 136 12.34 -9.38 10.35
CA GLY A 136 12.37 -10.19 9.13
C GLY A 136 11.22 -11.19 9.06
N ASP A 137 10.17 -11.00 9.87
CA ASP A 137 8.90 -11.67 9.62
C ASP A 137 8.24 -10.99 8.40
N VAL A 138 7.60 -11.78 7.55
CA VAL A 138 6.89 -11.30 6.36
C VAL A 138 5.44 -11.74 6.37
N VAL A 139 4.57 -10.90 5.83
CA VAL A 139 3.17 -11.26 5.57
C VAL A 139 2.85 -11.09 4.10
N GLY A 140 1.79 -11.75 3.67
CA GLY A 140 1.26 -11.56 2.34
C GLY A 140 0.11 -12.48 2.03
N THR A 141 -0.06 -12.77 0.76
CA THR A 141 -1.19 -13.57 0.26
C THR A 141 -0.70 -14.68 -0.64
N SER A 142 -1.26 -15.87 -0.45
CA SER A 142 -1.07 -17.05 -1.27
C SER A 142 -2.38 -17.34 -2.00
N SER A 143 -2.34 -17.57 -3.31
CA SER A 143 -3.52 -17.55 -4.17
C SER A 143 -3.59 -18.75 -5.12
N GLY A 144 -4.78 -19.31 -5.26
CA GLY A 144 -5.12 -20.36 -6.23
C GLY A 144 -5.66 -19.78 -7.55
N LEU A 145 -5.71 -20.63 -8.58
CA LEU A 145 -6.31 -20.27 -9.89
C LEU A 145 -7.85 -20.24 -9.87
N ASP A 146 -8.45 -20.78 -8.82
CA ASP A 146 -9.89 -20.83 -8.55
C ASP A 146 -10.42 -19.54 -7.88
N GLY A 147 -9.54 -18.56 -7.63
CA GLY A 147 -9.86 -17.32 -6.92
C GLY A 147 -9.83 -17.45 -5.40
N THR A 148 -9.34 -18.56 -4.85
CA THR A 148 -8.99 -18.70 -3.44
C THR A 148 -7.78 -17.84 -3.12
N SER A 149 -7.81 -17.16 -1.97
CA SER A 149 -6.68 -16.39 -1.44
C SER A 149 -6.56 -16.53 0.08
N ARG A 150 -5.33 -16.73 0.55
CA ARG A 150 -5.00 -16.98 1.96
C ARG A 150 -3.97 -15.97 2.43
N ALA A 151 -4.35 -15.18 3.43
CA ALA A 151 -3.42 -14.34 4.17
C ALA A 151 -2.46 -15.22 4.98
N PHE A 152 -1.17 -14.95 4.94
CA PHE A 152 -0.16 -15.69 5.70
C PHE A 152 0.81 -14.78 6.44
N LEU A 153 1.36 -15.30 7.52
CA LEU A 153 2.54 -14.80 8.23
C LEU A 153 3.64 -15.85 8.14
N ARG A 154 4.85 -15.45 7.74
CA ARG A 154 6.06 -16.28 7.81
C ARG A 154 7.07 -15.62 8.74
N THR A 155 7.43 -16.30 9.82
CA THR A 155 8.47 -15.77 10.74
C THR A 155 9.84 -15.80 10.08
N ARG A 156 10.80 -15.05 10.63
CA ARG A 156 12.20 -15.11 10.17
C ARG A 156 12.81 -16.52 10.24
N GLU A 157 12.35 -17.36 11.18
CA GLU A 157 12.74 -18.78 11.29
C GLU A 157 12.06 -19.69 10.26
N GLY A 158 11.17 -19.15 9.42
CA GLY A 158 10.50 -19.86 8.35
C GLY A 158 9.20 -20.56 8.73
N VAL A 159 8.68 -20.33 9.94
CA VAL A 159 7.38 -20.87 10.36
C VAL A 159 6.27 -20.11 9.63
N VAL A 160 5.45 -20.84 8.87
CA VAL A 160 4.31 -20.28 8.12
C VAL A 160 3.02 -20.52 8.91
N THR A 161 2.24 -19.46 9.08
CA THR A 161 0.90 -19.47 9.69
C THR A 161 -0.10 -18.90 8.70
N VAL A 162 -1.14 -19.65 8.38
CA VAL A 162 -2.30 -19.12 7.64
C VAL A 162 -3.16 -18.35 8.63
N LEU A 163 -3.45 -17.09 8.33
CA LEU A 163 -4.23 -16.22 9.21
C LEU A 163 -5.71 -16.58 9.12
N SER A 164 -6.41 -16.55 10.26
CA SER A 164 -7.81 -16.98 10.33
C SER A 164 -8.71 -16.09 9.49
N ALA A 165 -9.60 -16.69 8.70
CA ALA A 165 -10.65 -15.99 7.97
C ALA A 165 -11.94 -16.82 7.98
N PRO A 166 -13.14 -16.19 7.89
CA PRO A 166 -14.41 -16.92 7.82
C PRO A 166 -14.57 -17.75 6.54
N GLY A 167 -13.84 -17.41 5.48
CA GLY A 167 -13.85 -18.09 4.19
C GLY A 167 -12.45 -18.16 3.56
N VAL A 168 -12.41 -18.46 2.27
CA VAL A 168 -11.17 -18.73 1.52
C VAL A 168 -10.66 -17.52 0.74
N LYS A 169 -11.07 -16.30 1.13
CA LYS A 169 -10.67 -15.05 0.48
C LYS A 169 -10.20 -14.06 1.52
N ALA A 170 -8.89 -14.04 1.72
CA ALA A 170 -8.20 -13.16 2.67
C ALA A 170 -6.87 -12.69 2.10
N GLY A 171 -6.45 -11.49 2.48
CA GLY A 171 -5.12 -10.96 2.18
C GLY A 171 -4.55 -10.20 3.37
N ALA A 172 -3.25 -10.35 3.59
CA ALA A 172 -2.49 -9.49 4.50
C ALA A 172 -1.81 -8.40 3.70
N ASN A 173 -1.78 -7.18 4.25
CA ASN A 173 -1.20 -6.00 3.61
C ASN A 173 -0.10 -5.39 4.49
N GLY A 174 -0.36 -5.15 5.78
CA GLY A 174 0.57 -4.49 6.70
C GLY A 174 0.99 -5.36 7.89
N LEU A 175 2.18 -5.09 8.45
CA LEU A 175 2.76 -5.81 9.58
C LEU A 175 3.63 -4.88 10.42
N ASN A 176 3.39 -4.85 11.74
CA ASN A 176 4.24 -4.10 12.67
C ASN A 176 5.22 -4.97 13.46
N ASP A 177 6.12 -4.34 14.23
CA ASP A 177 7.10 -5.01 15.08
C ASP A 177 6.48 -5.58 16.37
N ARG A 178 5.16 -5.52 16.56
CA ARG A 178 4.49 -6.34 17.58
C ARG A 178 3.96 -7.65 17.02
N GLY A 179 4.12 -7.88 15.72
CA GLY A 179 3.55 -9.05 15.04
C GLY A 179 2.03 -8.94 14.87
N GLN A 180 1.49 -7.72 14.88
CA GLN A 180 0.12 -7.49 14.45
C GLN A 180 0.11 -7.34 12.93
N VAL A 181 -0.86 -7.99 12.30
CA VAL A 181 -1.06 -7.98 10.85
C VAL A 181 -2.36 -7.27 10.55
N VAL A 182 -2.42 -6.51 9.47
CA VAL A 182 -3.65 -5.93 8.95
C VAL A 182 -3.87 -6.31 7.49
N GLY A 183 -5.12 -6.27 7.06
CA GLY A 183 -5.50 -6.59 5.70
C GLY A 183 -7.01 -6.68 5.58
N TYR A 184 -7.48 -7.69 4.84
CA TYR A 184 -8.90 -7.89 4.58
C TYR A 184 -9.30 -9.36 4.55
N VAL A 185 -10.59 -9.58 4.76
CA VAL A 185 -11.30 -10.84 4.46
C VAL A 185 -12.55 -10.54 3.65
N PHE A 186 -13.12 -11.53 2.98
CA PHE A 186 -14.46 -11.43 2.40
C PHE A 186 -15.48 -12.17 3.27
N GLU A 187 -16.56 -11.46 3.60
CA GLU A 187 -17.71 -11.97 4.36
C GLU A 187 -18.97 -11.68 3.54
N ASP A 188 -19.68 -12.72 3.11
CA ASP A 188 -20.90 -12.60 2.29
C ASP A 188 -20.76 -11.67 1.06
N GLY A 189 -19.58 -11.69 0.43
CA GLY A 189 -19.25 -10.86 -0.73
C GLY A 189 -18.78 -9.44 -0.41
N VAL A 190 -18.75 -9.05 0.87
CA VAL A 190 -18.26 -7.74 1.33
C VAL A 190 -16.80 -7.85 1.77
N GLN A 191 -15.96 -6.93 1.31
CA GLN A 191 -14.58 -6.80 1.78
C GLN A 191 -14.56 -6.13 3.16
N VAL A 192 -14.02 -6.83 4.15
CA VAL A 192 -13.97 -6.37 5.55
C VAL A 192 -12.52 -6.17 5.96
N ALA A 193 -12.19 -4.96 6.41
CA ALA A 193 -10.88 -4.65 6.99
C ALA A 193 -10.72 -5.39 8.32
N VAL A 194 -9.55 -6.00 8.53
CA VAL A 194 -9.27 -6.78 9.75
C VAL A 194 -7.86 -6.55 10.28
N ARG A 195 -7.71 -6.77 11.59
CA ARG A 195 -6.42 -6.89 12.28
C ARG A 195 -6.32 -8.28 12.90
N TRP A 196 -5.22 -8.98 12.61
CA TRP A 196 -4.81 -10.17 13.35
C TRP A 196 -3.79 -9.79 14.42
N ASN A 197 -4.05 -10.17 15.67
CA ASN A 197 -3.06 -10.04 16.74
C ASN A 197 -2.10 -11.22 16.74
N LYS A 198 -0.99 -11.08 17.47
CA LYS A 198 0.06 -12.10 17.57
C LYS A 198 -0.45 -13.46 18.11
N ASP A 199 -1.52 -13.45 18.89
CA ASP A 199 -2.16 -14.67 19.41
C ASP A 199 -3.09 -15.36 18.38
N GLY A 200 -3.18 -14.82 17.17
CA GLY A 200 -4.05 -15.31 16.10
C GLY A 200 -5.48 -14.77 16.16
N SER A 201 -5.84 -13.98 17.17
CA SER A 201 -7.18 -13.39 17.25
C SER A 201 -7.40 -12.36 16.13
N MET A 202 -8.54 -12.48 15.45
CA MET A 202 -8.94 -11.56 14.39
C MET A 202 -9.97 -10.54 14.93
N THR A 203 -9.71 -9.26 14.70
CA THR A 203 -10.62 -8.15 15.01
C THR A 203 -11.05 -7.48 13.71
N ARG A 204 -12.36 -7.22 13.55
CA ARG A 204 -12.89 -6.42 12.44
C ARG A 204 -12.65 -4.94 12.69
N LEU A 205 -12.26 -4.20 11.66
CA LEU A 205 -12.10 -2.76 11.68
C LEU A 205 -13.30 -2.14 10.96
N ALA A 206 -14.05 -1.29 11.66
CA ALA A 206 -15.32 -0.77 11.15
C ALA A 206 -15.11 0.17 9.94
N PRO A 207 -15.93 0.08 8.88
CA PRO A 207 -15.95 1.09 7.80
C PRO A 207 -16.49 2.44 8.32
N LEU A 208 -16.35 3.51 7.52
CA LEU A 208 -16.93 4.82 7.85
C LEU A 208 -18.46 4.78 7.88
N ALA A 209 -19.06 4.07 6.93
CA ALA A 209 -20.50 3.91 6.80
C ALA A 209 -20.89 2.45 7.08
N ALA A 210 -21.93 2.25 7.88
CA ALA A 210 -22.43 0.91 8.17
C ALA A 210 -22.80 0.16 6.88
N GLY A 211 -22.32 -1.08 6.75
CA GLY A 211 -22.57 -1.94 5.58
C GLY A 211 -21.64 -1.69 4.39
N ALA A 212 -20.76 -0.67 4.42
CA ALA A 212 -19.75 -0.49 3.39
C ALA A 212 -18.56 -1.45 3.58
N GLY A 213 -17.87 -1.74 2.48
CA GLY A 213 -16.60 -2.46 2.54
C GLY A 213 -15.44 -1.56 2.99
N ALA A 214 -14.38 -2.17 3.49
CA ALA A 214 -13.14 -1.47 3.84
C ALA A 214 -11.92 -2.38 3.68
N LEU A 215 -10.75 -1.78 3.57
CA LEU A 215 -9.46 -2.46 3.54
C LEU A 215 -8.46 -1.70 4.40
N ALA A 216 -7.64 -2.44 5.15
CA ALA A 216 -6.48 -1.92 5.86
C ALA A 216 -5.22 -2.20 5.04
N ASP A 217 -4.44 -1.15 4.75
CA ASP A 217 -3.21 -1.23 3.97
C ASP A 217 -1.98 -1.36 4.86
N ASP A 218 -1.87 -0.53 5.89
CA ASP A 218 -0.68 -0.50 6.75
C ASP A 218 -1.00 -0.27 8.23
N ILE A 219 -0.07 -0.68 9.10
CA ILE A 219 -0.14 -0.56 10.54
C ILE A 219 1.21 -0.16 11.13
N ASN A 220 1.22 0.93 11.90
CA ASN A 220 2.42 1.32 12.63
C ASN A 220 2.56 0.62 13.99
N ASP A 221 3.74 0.85 14.56
CA ASP A 221 4.14 0.40 15.88
C ASP A 221 3.43 1.09 17.06
N ASN A 222 2.40 1.89 16.83
CA ASN A 222 1.50 2.31 17.91
C ASN A 222 0.14 1.59 17.83
N GLY A 223 -0.03 0.71 16.84
CA GLY A 223 -1.28 0.02 16.54
C GLY A 223 -2.27 0.91 15.80
N GLN A 224 -1.79 1.97 15.14
CA GLN A 224 -2.62 2.80 14.26
C GLN A 224 -2.60 2.18 12.88
N VAL A 225 -3.78 2.04 12.28
CA VAL A 225 -3.97 1.40 10.98
C VAL A 225 -4.46 2.44 9.99
N VAL A 226 -4.03 2.35 8.74
CA VAL A 226 -4.52 3.18 7.63
C VAL A 226 -5.00 2.32 6.47
N GLY A 227 -5.79 2.91 5.57
CA GLY A 227 -6.32 2.23 4.40
C GLY A 227 -7.45 3.05 3.79
N TYR A 228 -8.49 2.37 3.32
CA TYR A 228 -9.66 3.00 2.75
C TYR A 228 -10.99 2.35 3.17
N SER A 229 -12.06 3.13 3.10
CA SER A 229 -13.45 2.69 3.26
C SER A 229 -14.24 3.05 2.00
N TYR A 230 -15.06 2.14 1.50
CA TYR A 230 -15.99 2.46 0.41
C TYR A 230 -17.17 3.31 0.89
N ASP A 231 -17.77 4.03 -0.06
CA ASP A 231 -19.11 4.57 0.09
C ASP A 231 -20.15 3.43 0.18
N ALA A 232 -21.16 3.59 1.03
CA ALA A 232 -22.26 2.63 1.15
C ALA A 232 -23.17 2.58 -0.10
N SER A 233 -23.03 3.56 -1.02
CA SER A 233 -23.84 3.67 -2.22
C SER A 233 -23.46 2.67 -3.32
N GLY A 234 -22.31 1.99 -3.20
CA GLY A 234 -21.81 1.06 -4.22
C GLY A 234 -21.26 1.74 -5.48
N ASN A 235 -21.08 3.06 -5.47
CA ASN A 235 -20.49 3.84 -6.58
C ASN A 235 -18.98 3.59 -6.78
N GLY A 236 -18.34 2.77 -5.94
CA GLY A 236 -16.91 2.47 -5.97
C GLY A 236 -16.01 3.57 -5.38
N ARG A 237 -16.59 4.65 -4.83
CA ARG A 237 -15.83 5.73 -4.21
C ARG A 237 -15.17 5.25 -2.92
N MET A 238 -13.90 5.62 -2.76
CA MET A 238 -13.07 5.29 -1.60
C MET A 238 -12.74 6.57 -0.81
N HIS A 239 -12.73 6.43 0.51
CA HIS A 239 -12.30 7.44 1.47
C HIS A 239 -11.03 6.96 2.17
N ALA A 240 -10.03 7.82 2.29
CA ALA A 240 -8.86 7.49 3.10
C ALA A 240 -9.27 7.47 4.58
N VAL A 241 -8.86 6.43 5.30
CA VAL A 241 -9.23 6.27 6.71
C VAL A 241 -8.04 5.94 7.59
N ARG A 242 -8.21 6.22 8.88
CA ARG A 242 -7.35 5.75 9.95
C ARG A 242 -8.18 5.08 11.02
N TRP A 243 -7.76 3.89 11.44
CA TRP A 243 -8.23 3.29 12.69
C TRP A 243 -7.22 3.59 13.80
N THR A 244 -7.72 4.16 14.88
CA THR A 244 -6.91 4.37 16.09
C THR A 244 -6.60 3.04 16.77
N ARG A 245 -5.70 3.04 17.75
CA ARG A 245 -5.40 1.87 18.59
C ARG A 245 -6.64 1.29 19.29
N ALA A 246 -7.65 2.12 19.54
CA ALA A 246 -8.93 1.72 20.11
C ALA A 246 -9.96 1.35 19.04
N ASP A 247 -9.52 1.07 17.81
CA ASP A 247 -10.31 0.64 16.65
C ASP A 247 -11.39 1.63 16.17
N ARG A 248 -11.36 2.87 16.68
CA ARG A 248 -12.20 3.97 16.16
C ARG A 248 -11.70 4.40 14.78
N VAL A 249 -12.60 4.38 13.79
CA VAL A 249 -12.37 4.86 12.42
C VAL A 249 -12.51 6.37 12.33
N GLU A 250 -11.64 7.01 11.55
CA GLU A 250 -11.62 8.43 11.24
C GLU A 250 -11.40 8.61 9.73
N SER A 251 -12.12 9.54 9.10
CA SER A 251 -11.83 9.95 7.73
C SER A 251 -10.61 10.88 7.70
N LEU A 252 -9.76 10.68 6.70
CA LEU A 252 -8.60 11.52 6.41
C LEU A 252 -8.85 12.46 5.23
N ASP A 253 -10.06 12.50 4.69
CA ASP A 253 -10.33 13.24 3.46
C ASP A 253 -10.36 14.74 3.72
N PRO A 254 -9.67 15.56 2.91
CA PRO A 254 -9.98 16.97 2.82
C PRO A 254 -11.36 17.20 2.18
N VAL A 255 -11.96 18.37 2.41
CA VAL A 255 -13.22 18.76 1.78
C VAL A 255 -13.06 18.80 0.26
N GLY A 256 -14.03 18.27 -0.48
CA GLY A 256 -14.02 18.21 -1.95
C GLY A 256 -13.29 17.00 -2.53
N THR A 257 -12.88 16.04 -1.69
CA THR A 257 -12.28 14.77 -2.15
C THR A 257 -13.30 13.94 -2.92
N THR A 258 -12.97 13.49 -4.13
CA THR A 258 -13.77 12.55 -4.92
C THR A 258 -13.36 11.11 -4.69
N ILE A 259 -12.08 10.85 -4.45
CA ILE A 259 -11.55 9.54 -4.12
C ILE A 259 -10.25 9.70 -3.33
N ALA A 260 -10.01 8.88 -2.33
CA ALA A 260 -8.77 8.87 -1.57
C ALA A 260 -8.45 7.48 -0.99
N GLY A 261 -7.15 7.20 -0.85
CA GLY A 261 -6.62 6.03 -0.17
C GLY A 261 -5.32 6.36 0.56
N ALA A 262 -5.24 5.96 1.82
CA ALA A 262 -4.01 6.02 2.61
C ALA A 262 -3.28 4.69 2.49
N VAL A 263 -1.97 4.72 2.22
CA VAL A 263 -1.21 3.51 1.85
C VAL A 263 -0.13 3.14 2.86
N ASP A 264 0.39 4.12 3.60
CA ASP A 264 1.50 3.90 4.54
C ASP A 264 1.45 4.88 5.72
N VAL A 265 1.89 4.43 6.89
CA VAL A 265 1.93 5.22 8.12
C VAL A 265 3.21 4.98 8.94
N ASN A 266 3.98 6.03 9.17
CA ASN A 266 5.19 5.92 9.98
C ASN A 266 4.91 5.80 11.49
N ARG A 267 5.94 5.56 12.32
CA ARG A 267 5.79 5.38 13.78
C ARG A 267 5.19 6.58 14.49
N TYR A 268 5.36 7.77 13.93
CA TYR A 268 4.85 9.01 14.50
C TYR A 268 3.41 9.30 14.07
N GLY A 269 2.82 8.47 13.21
CA GLY A 269 1.46 8.63 12.71
C GLY A 269 1.35 9.59 11.53
N ARG A 270 2.45 9.90 10.83
CA ARG A 270 2.38 10.58 9.54
C ARG A 270 1.89 9.58 8.49
N VAL A 271 0.86 9.95 7.77
CA VAL A 271 0.21 9.13 6.75
C VAL A 271 0.50 9.70 5.37
N VAL A 272 0.76 8.82 4.41
CA VAL A 272 0.85 9.17 2.98
C VAL A 272 -0.13 8.35 2.15
N GLY A 273 -0.41 8.85 0.97
CA GLY A 273 -1.26 8.18 0.00
C GLY A 273 -1.56 9.08 -1.17
N SER A 274 -2.71 8.86 -1.79
CA SER A 274 -3.17 9.66 -2.91
C SER A 274 -4.66 9.95 -2.83
N LEU A 275 -5.05 11.06 -3.44
CA LEU A 275 -6.43 11.51 -3.52
C LEU A 275 -6.69 12.22 -4.85
N ALA A 276 -7.95 12.38 -5.21
CA ALA A 276 -8.37 13.37 -6.20
C ALA A 276 -9.42 14.29 -5.55
N LEU A 277 -9.33 15.57 -5.87
CA LEU A 277 -10.37 16.56 -5.55
C LEU A 277 -11.28 16.78 -6.76
N ASP A 278 -12.47 17.34 -6.53
CA ASP A 278 -13.40 17.72 -7.60
C ASP A 278 -12.69 18.54 -8.69
N GLY A 279 -12.71 18.03 -9.93
CA GLY A 279 -12.11 18.69 -11.10
C GLY A 279 -10.58 18.62 -11.19
N SER A 280 -9.92 17.73 -10.43
CA SER A 280 -8.46 17.54 -10.44
C SER A 280 -8.04 16.10 -10.78
N SER A 281 -6.82 15.94 -11.28
CA SER A 281 -6.16 14.64 -11.38
C SER A 281 -5.77 14.10 -10.00
N GLN A 282 -5.47 12.80 -9.93
CA GLN A 282 -4.94 12.18 -8.73
C GLN A 282 -3.61 12.85 -8.32
N GLN A 283 -3.49 13.15 -7.04
CA GLN A 283 -2.38 13.85 -6.42
C GLN A 283 -1.94 13.13 -5.14
N PRO A 284 -0.66 13.22 -4.77
CA PRO A 284 -0.20 12.68 -3.51
C PRO A 284 -0.70 13.54 -2.35
N PHE A 285 -0.87 12.94 -1.18
CA PHE A 285 -1.12 13.69 0.04
C PHE A 285 -0.19 13.24 1.16
N VAL A 286 0.01 14.15 2.12
CA VAL A 286 0.66 13.90 3.41
C VAL A 286 -0.26 14.39 4.52
N ARG A 287 -0.28 13.67 5.64
CA ARG A 287 -0.99 14.09 6.85
C ARG A 287 -0.13 13.82 8.08
N ASP A 288 0.18 14.85 8.85
CA ASP A 288 0.81 14.68 10.17
C ASP A 288 -0.19 14.11 11.19
N SER A 289 0.31 13.50 12.26
CA SER A 289 -0.47 12.71 13.23
C SER A 289 -1.74 13.37 13.80
N ALA A 290 -1.73 14.69 13.96
CA ALA A 290 -2.84 15.51 14.43
C ALA A 290 -3.18 16.68 13.49
N GLY A 291 -2.59 16.73 12.29
CA GLY A 291 -2.76 17.82 11.33
C GLY A 291 -3.82 17.52 10.26
N PRO A 292 -4.23 18.52 9.46
CA PRO A 292 -5.07 18.28 8.29
C PRO A 292 -4.30 17.48 7.24
N THR A 293 -5.05 16.83 6.36
CA THR A 293 -4.50 16.26 5.13
C THR A 293 -4.14 17.38 4.18
N ARG A 294 -2.93 17.32 3.63
CA ARG A 294 -2.40 18.33 2.71
C ARG A 294 -2.00 17.67 1.41
N VAL A 295 -2.45 18.25 0.31
CA VAL A 295 -2.04 17.89 -1.04
C VAL A 295 -0.55 18.20 -1.21
N VAL A 296 0.19 17.26 -1.76
CA VAL A 296 1.59 17.46 -2.12
C VAL A 296 1.64 18.11 -3.51
N PRO A 297 2.31 19.27 -3.67
CA PRO A 297 2.50 19.88 -4.98
C PRO A 297 3.22 18.94 -5.94
N LEU A 298 2.72 18.87 -7.18
CA LEU A 298 3.31 18.05 -8.23
C LEU A 298 4.73 18.52 -8.56
N SER A 299 5.62 17.58 -8.89
CA SER A 299 6.96 17.91 -9.37
C SER A 299 6.95 18.60 -10.73
N GLN A 300 5.97 18.28 -11.58
CA GLN A 300 5.74 18.95 -12.86
C GLN A 300 4.23 19.11 -13.12
N PRO A 301 3.78 20.21 -13.73
CA PRO A 301 2.38 20.37 -14.14
C PRO A 301 1.96 19.28 -15.12
N GLY A 302 0.77 18.71 -14.92
CA GLY A 302 0.19 17.67 -15.80
C GLY A 302 0.44 16.24 -15.33
N ASN A 303 1.46 16.01 -14.48
CA ASN A 303 1.75 14.68 -13.97
C ASN A 303 0.65 14.13 -13.07
N VAL A 304 0.55 12.80 -13.03
CA VAL A 304 -0.10 12.07 -11.95
C VAL A 304 0.99 11.57 -11.01
N GLU A 305 0.91 11.91 -9.74
CA GLU A 305 1.92 11.53 -8.74
C GLU A 305 1.26 10.88 -7.54
N VAL A 306 1.96 9.89 -6.97
CA VAL A 306 1.52 9.13 -5.80
C VAL A 306 2.69 8.94 -4.84
N LEU A 307 2.41 8.96 -3.54
CA LEU A 307 3.36 8.53 -2.51
C LEU A 307 2.99 7.12 -2.07
N THR A 308 3.99 6.24 -1.97
CA THR A 308 3.82 4.81 -1.67
C THR A 308 4.36 4.43 -0.30
N ALA A 309 5.36 5.17 0.21
CA ALA A 309 5.97 4.88 1.50
C ALA A 309 6.52 6.15 2.17
N VAL A 310 6.62 6.15 3.50
CA VAL A 310 7.10 7.22 4.35
C VAL A 310 7.90 6.66 5.52
N ASN A 311 9.13 7.15 5.67
CA ASN A 311 9.96 6.79 6.81
C ASN A 311 9.66 7.66 8.05
N ASP A 312 10.25 7.32 9.19
CA ASP A 312 10.08 8.00 10.47
C ASP A 312 10.70 9.39 10.52
N TYR A 313 11.66 9.68 9.63
CA TYR A 313 12.13 11.06 9.41
C TYR A 313 11.14 11.89 8.60
N GLY A 314 10.06 11.27 8.12
CA GLY A 314 9.00 11.91 7.37
C GLY A 314 9.37 12.19 5.91
N THR A 315 10.42 11.55 5.39
CA THR A 315 10.71 11.50 3.96
C THR A 315 9.79 10.47 3.32
N ALA A 316 9.06 10.88 2.28
CA ALA A 316 8.18 9.99 1.55
C ALA A 316 8.69 9.79 0.12
N VAL A 317 8.39 8.63 -0.47
CA VAL A 317 8.77 8.28 -1.84
C VAL A 317 7.55 7.80 -2.63
N GLY A 318 7.69 7.74 -3.94
CA GLY A 318 6.66 7.15 -4.79
C GLY A 318 6.93 7.30 -6.28
N CYS A 319 5.85 7.43 -7.05
CA CYS A 319 5.89 7.45 -8.51
C CYS A 319 5.36 8.76 -9.07
N SER A 320 5.94 9.17 -10.19
CA SER A 320 5.42 10.19 -11.08
C SER A 320 5.19 9.58 -12.46
N TYR A 321 4.01 9.85 -13.03
CA TYR A 321 3.62 9.45 -14.38
C TYR A 321 3.41 10.70 -15.24
N GLY A 322 4.16 10.82 -16.33
CA GLY A 322 4.04 11.91 -17.30
C GLY A 322 3.24 11.52 -18.55
N ASP A 323 3.15 12.47 -19.51
CA ASP A 323 2.31 12.39 -20.73
C ASP A 323 2.61 11.23 -21.71
N LEU A 324 3.65 10.42 -21.47
CA LEU A 324 4.05 9.28 -22.31
C LEU A 324 4.09 7.94 -21.55
N ASP A 325 3.37 7.83 -20.43
CA ASP A 325 3.43 6.69 -19.51
C ASP A 325 4.87 6.42 -18.99
N GLU A 326 5.73 7.44 -19.01
CA GLU A 326 7.07 7.37 -18.43
C GLU A 326 6.94 7.46 -16.91
N GLU A 327 7.31 6.37 -16.23
CA GLU A 327 7.34 6.29 -14.77
C GLU A 327 8.70 6.80 -14.26
N SER A 328 8.67 7.62 -13.20
CA SER A 328 9.88 8.10 -12.55
C SER A 328 9.75 8.16 -11.03
N ALA A 329 10.87 7.97 -10.34
CA ALA A 329 10.90 7.93 -8.89
C ALA A 329 10.84 9.34 -8.31
N LEU A 330 9.97 9.50 -7.33
CA LEU A 330 9.72 10.75 -6.62
C LEU A 330 10.20 10.65 -5.18
N VAL A 331 10.67 11.77 -4.63
CA VAL A 331 10.88 11.95 -3.19
C VAL A 331 10.25 13.26 -2.73
N TRP A 332 9.56 13.21 -1.60
CA TRP A 332 9.02 14.34 -0.88
C TRP A 332 9.68 14.47 0.49
N ARG A 333 9.99 15.71 0.89
CA ARG A 333 10.57 16.04 2.20
C ARG A 333 9.84 17.24 2.79
N SER A 334 9.46 17.16 4.07
CA SER A 334 8.82 18.25 4.82
C SER A 334 9.72 19.45 5.03
#